data_AF-A0A6P0IUU3-F1
#
_entry.id   AF-A0A6P0IUU3-F1
#
_cell.length_a   1.000
_cell.length_b   1.000
_cell.length_c   1.000
_cell.angle_alpha   90.00
_cell.angle_beta   90.00
_cell.angle_gamma   90.00
#
_symmetry.space_group_name_H-M   'P 1'
#
loop_
_entity.id
_entity.type
_entity.pdbx_description
1 polymer ?
#
loop_
_entity_poly.entity_id
_entity_poly.type
_entity_poly.pdbx_seq_one_letter_code
_entity_poly.pdbx_strand_id
1 'polypeptide(L)' 'MNKIIRKGISRKVKRRQAERIVLNLDDTNVNHDELQDIIARKPIDNLKEIIMIINGKVIPFFP' A
#
# COMPACT_ATOMS: atom_id res chain seq x y z
N MET A 1 -3.43 -7.48 10.33
CA MET A 1 -2.14 -7.20 9.65
C MET A 1 -2.23 -6.00 8.71
N ASN A 2 -3.28 -5.91 7.88
CA ASN A 2 -3.45 -4.86 6.85
C ASN A 2 -3.52 -3.42 7.38
N LYS A 3 -4.10 -3.23 8.58
CA LYS A 3 -4.08 -1.93 9.29
C LYS A 3 -2.65 -1.44 9.59
N ILE A 4 -1.68 -2.35 9.79
CA ILE A 4 -0.29 -2.01 10.07
C ILE A 4 0.40 -1.50 8.80
N ILE A 5 0.18 -2.17 7.66
CA ILE A 5 0.72 -1.77 6.35
C ILE A 5 0.23 -0.38 5.96
N ARG A 6 -1.09 -0.13 6.01
CA ARG A 6 -1.66 1.20 5.77
C ARG A 6 -1.04 2.27 6.68
N LYS A 7 -0.82 1.95 7.96
CA LYS A 7 -0.19 2.87 8.92
C LYS A 7 1.28 3.14 8.57
N GLY A 8 2.01 2.13 8.11
CA GLY A 8 3.39 2.26 7.62
C GLY A 8 3.49 3.18 6.42
N ILE A 9 2.65 2.94 5.41
CA ILE A 9 2.51 3.80 4.22
C ILE A 9 2.18 5.24 4.66
N SER A 10 1.13 5.41 5.47
CA SER A 10 0.69 6.73 5.93
C SER A 10 1.79 7.49 6.67
N ARG A 11 2.61 6.82 7.48
CA ARG A 11 3.75 7.45 8.17
C ARG A 11 4.81 7.94 7.19
N LYS A 12 5.18 7.14 6.18
CA LYS A 12 6.17 7.53 5.16
C LYS A 12 5.69 8.73 4.35
N VAL A 13 4.42 8.72 3.94
CA VAL A 13 3.82 9.82 3.17
C VAL A 13 3.70 11.09 4.01
N LYS A 14 3.14 11.01 5.22
CA LYS A 14 2.97 12.19 6.10
C LYS A 14 4.30 12.84 6.50
N ARG A 15 5.37 12.05 6.59
CA ARG A 15 6.72 12.54 6.87
C ARG A 15 7.46 13.02 5.61
N ARG A 16 6.77 13.10 4.47
CA ARG A 16 7.32 13.51 3.16
C ARG A 16 8.51 12.66 2.70
N GLN A 17 8.56 11.39 3.12
CA GLN A 17 9.63 10.47 2.74
C GLN A 17 9.33 9.73 1.42
N ALA A 18 8.06 9.63 1.05
CA ALA A 18 7.63 8.98 -0.18
C ALA A 18 6.25 9.48 -0.60
N GLU A 19 6.00 9.53 -1.90
CA GLU A 19 4.68 9.81 -2.49
C GLU A 19 4.22 8.66 -3.40
N ARG A 20 5.15 7.81 -3.84
CA ARG A 20 4.90 6.59 -4.64
C ARG A 20 5.54 5.41 -3.93
N ILE A 21 4.85 4.27 -3.87
CA ILE A 21 5.29 3.12 -3.07
C ILE A 21 5.21 1.85 -3.89
N VAL A 22 6.28 1.06 -3.88
CA VAL A 22 6.23 -0.35 -4.26
C VAL A 22 6.03 -1.18 -3.00
N LEU A 23 4.98 -1.99 -2.97
CA LEU A 23 4.63 -2.86 -1.87
C LEU A 23 4.81 -4.31 -2.30
N ASN A 24 5.90 -4.94 -1.87
CA ASN A 24 6.10 -6.37 -2.05
C ASN A 24 5.34 -7.13 -0.94
N LEU A 25 4.45 -8.04 -1.35
CA LEU A 25 3.64 -8.87 -0.46
C LEU A 25 4.10 -10.34 -0.43
N ASP A 26 5.14 -10.71 -1.19
CA ASP A 26 5.63 -12.09 -1.33
C ASP A 26 5.95 -12.77 0.01
N ASP A 27 6.43 -12.00 0.99
CA ASP A 27 6.80 -12.50 2.33
C ASP A 27 5.65 -12.40 3.34
N THR A 28 4.41 -12.20 2.89
CA THR A 28 3.28 -11.89 3.77
C THR A 28 2.02 -12.69 3.40
N ASN A 29 1.25 -13.11 4.40
CA ASN A 29 -0.08 -13.71 4.20
C ASN A 29 -1.19 -12.64 4.10
N VAL A 30 -0.87 -11.46 3.60
CA VAL A 30 -1.81 -10.34 3.50
C VAL A 30 -2.77 -10.57 2.35
N ASN A 31 -4.07 -10.49 2.64
CA ASN A 31 -5.06 -10.39 1.58
C ASN A 31 -5.00 -8.99 0.95
N HIS A 32 -4.64 -8.94 -0.34
CA HIS A 32 -4.53 -7.72 -1.11
C HIS A 32 -5.89 -7.02 -1.33
N ASP A 33 -6.98 -7.76 -1.47
CA ASP A 33 -8.34 -7.20 -1.60
C ASP A 33 -8.72 -6.41 -0.34
N GLU A 34 -8.45 -6.96 0.84
CA GLU A 34 -8.72 -6.28 2.11
C GLU A 34 -7.81 -5.04 2.27
N LEU A 35 -6.56 -5.10 1.79
CA LEU A 35 -5.67 -3.95 1.77
C LEU A 35 -6.20 -2.85 0.84
N GLN A 36 -6.74 -3.23 -0.32
CA GLN A 36 -7.41 -2.34 -1.27
C GLN A 36 -8.59 -1.63 -0.61
N ASP A 37 -9.48 -2.39 0.02
CA ASP A 37 -10.62 -1.86 0.74
C ASP A 37 -10.21 -0.88 1.84
N ILE A 38 -9.17 -1.20 2.61
CA ILE A 38 -8.70 -0.33 3.71
C ILE A 38 -8.12 0.99 3.19
N ILE A 39 -7.40 0.96 2.07
CA ILE A 39 -6.81 2.17 1.46
C ILE A 39 -7.90 3.01 0.80
N ALA A 40 -8.84 2.38 0.07
CA ALA A 40 -9.97 3.06 -0.56
C ALA A 40 -10.92 3.72 0.46
N ARG A 41 -11.26 3.00 1.55
CA ARG A 41 -12.13 3.54 2.62
C ARG A 41 -11.51 4.69 3.39
N LYS A 42 -10.18 4.74 3.48
CA LYS A 42 -9.46 5.80 4.20
C LYS A 42 -8.23 6.24 3.42
N PRO A 43 -8.42 7.11 2.40
CA PRO A 43 -7.35 7.62 1.58
C PRO A 43 -6.20 8.22 2.40
N ILE A 44 -5.02 8.24 1.81
CA ILE A 44 -3.82 8.79 2.43
C ILE A 44 -3.43 10.03 1.63
N ASP A 45 -3.59 11.20 2.24
CA ASP A 45 -3.28 12.48 1.58
C ASP A 45 -1.83 12.49 1.06
N ASN A 46 -1.65 12.98 -0.16
CA ASN A 46 -0.38 13.06 -0.89
C ASN A 46 0.26 11.72 -1.28
N LEU A 47 -0.44 10.60 -1.08
CA LEU A 47 -0.07 9.34 -1.73
C LEU A 47 -0.52 9.40 -3.19
N LYS A 48 0.45 9.38 -4.10
CA LYS A 48 0.24 9.45 -5.55
C LYS A 48 0.10 8.08 -6.18
N GLU A 49 0.82 7.08 -5.70
CA GLU A 49 0.84 5.76 -6.33
C GLU A 49 1.20 4.63 -5.34
N ILE A 50 0.61 3.45 -5.54
CA ILE A 50 1.04 2.16 -5.00
C ILE A 50 1.07 1.14 -6.15
N ILE A 51 2.19 0.43 -6.25
CA ILE A 51 2.33 -0.77 -7.08
C ILE A 51 2.53 -1.96 -6.13
N MET A 52 1.78 -3.04 -6.33
CA MET A 52 1.96 -4.27 -5.56
C MET A 52 2.80 -5.29 -6.31
N ILE A 53 3.59 -6.08 -5.58
CA ILE A 53 4.23 -7.31 -6.10
C ILE A 53 3.63 -8.49 -5.34
N ILE A 54 3.05 -9.44 -6.09
CA ILE A 54 2.43 -10.65 -5.55
C ILE A 54 2.86 -11.85 -6.40
N ASN A 55 3.51 -12.83 -5.77
CA ASN A 55 4.12 -13.97 -6.43
C ASN A 55 5.03 -13.55 -7.59
N GLY A 56 5.85 -12.51 -7.38
CA GLY A 56 6.72 -11.93 -8.41
C GLY A 56 5.99 -11.20 -9.54
N LYS A 57 4.65 -11.07 -9.50
CA LYS A 57 3.87 -10.33 -10.50
C LYS A 57 3.61 -8.91 -10.04
N VAL A 58 3.78 -7.96 -10.96
CA VAL A 58 3.49 -6.54 -10.73
C VAL A 58 2.00 -6.29 -10.96
N ILE A 59 1.32 -5.76 -9.95
CA ILE A 59 -0.11 -5.45 -9.96
C ILE A 59 -0.28 -3.95 -9.64
N PRO A 60 -0.77 -3.13 -10.58
CA PRO A 60 -1.14 -1.75 -10.30
C PRO A 60 -2.25 -1.70 -9.25
N PHE A 61 -2.13 -0.80 -8.26
CA PHE A 61 -3.08 -0.74 -7.14
C PHE A 61 -3.66 0.65 -6.87
N PHE A 62 -2.85 1.72 -7.01
CA PHE A 62 -3.30 3.10 -6.87
C PHE A 62 -2.33 4.05 -7.61
N PRO A 63 -2.75 5.19 -8.19
CA PRO A 63 -4.12 5.36 -8.61
C PRO A 63 -4.50 4.22 -9.57
#